data_AF-A0A940VZW8-F1
#
_entry.id   AF-A0A940VZW8-F1
#
_cell.length_a   1.000
_cell.length_b   1.000
_cell.length_c   1.000
_cell.angle_alpha   90.00
_cell.angle_beta   90.00
_cell.angle_gamma   90.00
#
_symmetry.space_group_name_H-M   'P 1'
#
loop_
_entity.id
_entity.type
_entity.pdbx_description
1 polymer ?
#
loop_
_entity_poly.entity_id
_entity_poly.type
_entity_poly.pdbx_seq_one_letter_code
_entity_poly.pdbx_strand_id
1 'polypeptide(L)'
;MGKGEKENNQFEKRIVDKSGIPAGWPGFFHEVVHPDKGFRGNPWNTISMKEWLILLKCFKLFSLMVTLVLFLLSSSALAEPIAEGRIVRGNSAAPVTIVEYTDFQCPYCSNGAKTISAMMEKYADKVNLTVRHYPLP
;
A
#
# COMPACT_ATOMS: atom_id res chain seq x y z
N MET A 1 11.71 40.84 -0.66
CA MET A 1 11.00 41.02 -1.95
C MET A 1 11.94 40.48 -3.01
N GLY A 2 11.65 39.54 -3.90
CA GLY A 2 10.44 38.93 -4.42
C GLY A 2 10.88 38.27 -5.73
N LYS A 3 10.47 37.02 -5.97
CA LYS A 3 10.83 36.22 -7.16
C LYS A 3 10.31 36.83 -8.47
N GLY A 4 11.07 36.63 -9.55
CA GLY A 4 10.56 36.14 -10.83
C GLY A 4 10.46 37.14 -11.97
N GLU A 5 11.13 36.85 -13.10
CA GLU A 5 10.71 37.27 -14.44
C GLU A 5 11.34 36.32 -15.50
N LYS A 6 10.51 35.36 -15.98
CA LYS A 6 10.28 34.92 -17.37
C LYS A 6 11.47 34.34 -18.15
N GLU A 7 11.53 33.03 -18.43
CA GLU A 7 10.75 32.30 -19.46
C GLU A 7 10.62 33.02 -20.82
N ASN A 8 11.35 32.46 -21.78
CA ASN A 8 10.88 32.04 -23.11
C ASN A 8 10.73 33.10 -24.21
N ASN A 9 11.76 33.18 -25.06
CA ASN A 9 11.61 33.09 -26.51
C ASN A 9 12.67 32.06 -26.98
N GLN A 10 12.38 30.76 -27.01
CA GLN A 10 11.47 30.08 -27.92
C GLN A 10 11.86 30.30 -29.38
N PHE A 11 12.24 29.18 -30.00
CA PHE A 11 12.26 28.92 -31.45
C PHE A 11 13.35 29.71 -32.18
N GLU A 12 14.41 29.13 -32.71
CA GLU A 12 14.28 28.17 -33.83
C GLU A 12 15.60 27.42 -34.09
N LYS A 13 16.70 27.73 -33.38
CA LYS A 13 18.04 27.41 -33.88
C LYS A 13 18.81 26.31 -33.15
N ARG A 14 18.09 25.36 -32.55
CA ARG A 14 18.71 24.07 -32.15
C ARG A 14 17.80 22.85 -32.37
N ILE A 15 16.83 22.99 -33.27
CA ILE A 15 16.12 21.85 -33.87
C ILE A 15 16.95 21.47 -35.11
N VAL A 16 17.62 20.32 -35.02
CA VAL A 16 18.27 19.54 -36.10
C VAL A 16 19.69 19.93 -36.55
N ASP A 17 20.70 19.52 -35.79
CA ASP A 17 21.95 19.03 -36.40
C ASP A 17 21.64 17.66 -37.03
N LYS A 18 21.84 17.55 -38.35
CA LYS A 18 21.55 16.34 -39.18
C LYS A 18 22.49 15.14 -38.90
N SER A 19 23.27 15.19 -37.83
CA SER A 19 23.97 14.02 -37.26
C SER A 19 23.85 13.91 -35.73
N GLY A 20 23.20 14.87 -35.08
CA GLY A 20 22.63 14.70 -33.74
C GLY A 20 23.56 14.40 -32.56
N ILE A 21 24.90 14.50 -32.66
CA ILE A 21 25.77 14.39 -31.47
C ILE A 21 26.95 15.39 -31.53
N PRO A 22 27.02 16.38 -30.60
CA PRO A 22 28.16 17.28 -30.48
C PRO A 22 29.39 16.57 -29.91
N ALA A 23 30.54 16.84 -30.54
CA ALA A 23 31.87 16.38 -30.13
C ALA A 23 32.20 16.87 -28.71
N GLY A 24 32.38 15.94 -27.78
CA GLY A 24 32.73 16.25 -26.38
C GLY A 24 32.07 15.38 -25.31
N TRP A 25 31.39 14.29 -25.66
CA TRP A 25 30.85 13.37 -24.64
C TRP A 25 31.94 12.46 -24.05
N PRO A 26 32.10 12.45 -22.71
CA PRO A 26 33.08 11.60 -22.04
C PRO A 26 32.55 10.17 -22.02
N GLY A 27 33.06 9.31 -22.89
CA GLY A 27 32.71 7.88 -22.84
C GLY A 27 32.99 7.04 -24.08
N PHE A 28 33.35 7.63 -25.22
CA PHE A 28 33.74 6.86 -26.41
C PHE A 28 35.20 6.40 -26.30
N PHE A 29 35.42 5.30 -25.58
CA PHE A 29 36.61 4.48 -25.77
C PHE A 29 36.55 3.92 -27.20
N HIS A 30 37.35 4.50 -28.09
CA HIS A 30 37.82 3.77 -29.26
C HIS A 30 38.68 2.62 -28.74
N GLU A 31 38.12 1.41 -28.67
CA GLU A 31 38.94 0.22 -28.43
C GLU A 31 39.55 -0.24 -29.75
N VAL A 32 40.87 -0.07 -29.82
CA VAL A 32 41.73 -0.64 -30.86
C VAL A 32 41.75 -2.16 -30.67
N VAL A 33 41.13 -2.91 -31.58
CA VAL A 33 41.11 -4.38 -31.53
C VAL A 33 42.45 -4.92 -32.04
N HIS A 34 43.22 -5.53 -31.14
CA HIS A 34 44.43 -6.30 -31.43
C HIS A 34 44.07 -7.76 -31.82
N PRO A 35 44.58 -8.29 -32.95
CA PRO A 35 44.16 -9.58 -33.54
C PRO A 35 44.68 -10.85 -32.83
N ASP A 36 45.40 -10.73 -31.72
CA ASP A 36 46.16 -11.81 -31.10
C ASP A 36 45.60 -12.32 -29.75
N LYS A 37 44.43 -11.85 -29.30
CA LYS A 37 43.79 -12.37 -28.08
C LYS A 37 42.75 -13.42 -28.40
N GLY A 38 43.22 -14.67 -28.40
CA GLY A 38 42.45 -15.88 -28.67
C GLY A 38 41.22 -16.09 -27.78
N PHE A 39 40.26 -16.79 -28.37
CA PHE A 39 38.98 -17.20 -27.80
C PHE A 39 39.17 -18.01 -26.51
N ARG A 40 38.69 -17.50 -25.37
CA ARG A 40 38.48 -18.31 -24.16
C ARG A 40 37.01 -18.67 -24.03
N GLY A 41 36.73 -19.98 -24.14
CA GLY A 41 35.40 -20.54 -23.92
C GLY A 41 34.85 -20.20 -22.54
N ASN A 42 33.53 -20.04 -22.46
CA ASN A 42 32.83 -19.70 -21.24
C ASN A 42 32.51 -20.97 -20.41
N PRO A 43 32.76 -20.97 -19.08
CA PRO A 43 32.67 -22.17 -18.25
C PRO A 43 31.25 -22.49 -17.73
N TRP A 44 30.20 -21.99 -18.37
CA TRP A 44 28.82 -22.02 -17.80
C TRP A 44 27.91 -23.14 -18.35
N ASN A 45 28.42 -24.09 -19.14
CA ASN A 45 27.58 -25.05 -19.85
C ASN A 45 27.40 -26.42 -19.16
N THR A 46 27.50 -26.50 -17.84
CA THR A 46 27.29 -27.76 -17.08
C THR A 46 26.21 -27.68 -16.00
N ILE A 47 25.22 -26.80 -16.14
CA ILE A 47 24.05 -26.79 -15.25
C ILE A 47 23.01 -27.81 -15.75
N SER A 48 22.82 -28.88 -14.98
CA SER A 48 21.90 -29.97 -15.26
C SER A 48 20.42 -29.51 -15.17
N MET A 49 19.57 -29.99 -16.09
CA MET A 49 18.12 -29.68 -16.19
C MET A 49 17.31 -29.81 -14.88
N LYS A 50 17.85 -30.50 -13.88
CA LYS A 50 17.21 -30.76 -12.58
C LYS A 50 17.27 -29.55 -11.63
N GLU A 51 18.24 -28.65 -11.79
CA GLU A 51 18.42 -27.46 -10.94
C GLU A 51 17.49 -26.30 -11.32
N TRP A 52 17.13 -26.19 -12.61
CA TRP A 52 16.16 -25.20 -13.11
C TRP A 52 14.75 -25.40 -12.54
N LEU A 53 14.34 -26.65 -12.33
CA LEU A 53 13.06 -26.97 -11.71
C LEU A 53 13.02 -26.57 -10.23
N ILE A 54 14.15 -26.60 -9.53
CA ILE A 54 14.25 -26.16 -8.12
C ILE A 54 14.13 -24.64 -8.05
N LEU A 55 14.78 -23.90 -8.95
CA LEU A 55 14.67 -22.43 -9.01
C LEU A 55 13.26 -21.97 -9.40
N LEU A 56 12.60 -22.62 -10.36
CA LEU A 56 11.21 -22.32 -10.74
C LEU A 56 10.20 -22.70 -9.65
N LYS A 57 10.44 -23.82 -8.93
CA LYS A 57 9.63 -24.22 -7.77
C LYS A 57 9.84 -23.29 -6.58
N CYS A 58 11.07 -22.85 -6.31
CA CYS A 58 11.39 -21.87 -5.27
C CYS A 58 10.79 -20.50 -5.58
N PHE A 59 10.76 -20.07 -6.85
CA PHE A 59 10.13 -18.81 -7.22
C PHE A 59 8.61 -18.87 -7.06
N LYS A 60 7.97 -19.99 -7.42
CA LYS A 60 6.55 -20.24 -7.14
C LYS A 60 6.24 -20.36 -5.65
N LEU A 61 7.10 -21.02 -4.87
CA LEU A 61 6.97 -21.13 -3.40
C LEU A 61 7.16 -19.78 -2.71
N PHE A 62 8.13 -18.99 -3.15
CA PHE A 62 8.37 -17.65 -2.63
C PHE A 62 7.23 -16.71 -3.00
N SER A 63 6.76 -16.75 -4.24
CA SER A 63 5.57 -16.00 -4.67
C SER A 63 4.32 -16.43 -3.90
N LEU A 64 4.11 -17.73 -3.66
CA LEU A 64 2.99 -18.26 -2.88
C LEU A 64 3.07 -17.88 -1.40
N MET A 65 4.27 -17.82 -0.84
CA MET A 65 4.49 -17.35 0.53
C MET A 65 4.22 -15.85 0.65
N VAL A 66 4.68 -15.05 -0.32
CA VAL A 66 4.42 -13.60 -0.36
C VAL A 66 2.94 -13.31 -0.55
N THR A 67 2.24 -14.04 -1.42
CA THR A 67 0.78 -13.85 -1.60
C THR A 67 -0.02 -14.31 -0.39
N LEU A 68 0.37 -15.41 0.26
CA LEU A 68 -0.25 -15.87 1.51
C LEU A 68 -0.05 -14.83 2.62
N VAL A 69 1.16 -14.29 2.78
CA VAL A 69 1.45 -13.26 3.77
C VAL A 69 0.68 -11.97 3.47
N LEU A 70 0.63 -11.53 2.21
CA LEU A 70 -0.15 -10.34 1.81
C LEU A 70 -1.66 -10.54 2.03
N PHE A 71 -2.19 -11.73 1.76
CA PHE A 71 -3.59 -12.08 2.00
C PHE A 71 -3.92 -12.12 3.49
N LEU A 72 -3.03 -12.66 4.32
CA LEU A 72 -3.17 -12.67 5.78
C LEU A 72 -3.04 -11.25 6.36
N LEU A 73 -2.15 -10.42 5.83
CA LEU A 73 -1.98 -9.03 6.27
C LEU A 73 -3.21 -8.17 5.95
N SER A 74 -3.87 -8.43 4.81
CA SER A 74 -5.10 -7.75 4.41
C SER A 74 -6.28 -8.03 5.35
N SER A 75 -6.31 -9.21 5.98
CA SER A 75 -7.39 -9.59 6.90
C SER A 75 -7.38 -8.82 8.24
N SER A 76 -6.23 -8.28 8.65
CA SER A 76 -6.05 -7.60 9.94
C SER A 76 -6.34 -6.09 9.88
N ALA A 77 -6.56 -5.52 8.70
CA ALA A 77 -6.51 -4.06 8.49
C ALA A 77 -7.85 -3.31 8.68
N LEU A 78 -8.95 -3.98 9.05
CA LEU A 78 -10.28 -3.33 9.14
C LEU A 78 -10.81 -3.13 10.58
N ALA A 79 -10.06 -3.56 11.60
CA ALA A 79 -10.44 -3.28 12.98
C ALA A 79 -9.73 -1.99 13.45
N GLU A 80 -10.35 -0.83 13.23
CA GLU A 80 -9.94 0.35 13.99
C GLU A 80 -10.11 0.03 15.49
N PRO A 81 -9.07 0.19 16.32
CA PRO A 81 -9.20 -0.05 17.74
C PRO A 81 -10.22 0.94 18.30
N ILE A 82 -11.20 0.42 19.04
CA ILE A 82 -12.03 1.22 19.94
C ILE A 82 -11.11 2.00 20.87
N ALA A 83 -10.83 3.26 20.51
CA ALA A 83 -9.96 4.18 21.25
C ALA A 83 -10.10 4.02 22.77
N GLU A 84 -8.95 3.83 23.42
CA GLU A 84 -8.81 3.55 24.85
C GLU A 84 -9.56 4.58 25.71
N GLY A 85 -10.30 4.10 26.72
CA GLY A 85 -11.06 4.95 27.64
C GLY A 85 -12.56 5.13 27.31
N ARG A 86 -13.09 4.47 26.27
CA ARG A 86 -14.53 4.48 26.01
C ARG A 86 -15.28 3.51 26.92
N ILE A 87 -16.41 3.96 27.48
CA ILE A 87 -17.34 3.09 28.20
C ILE A 87 -18.09 2.24 27.16
N VAL A 88 -17.75 0.96 27.12
CA VAL A 88 -18.37 -0.02 26.22
C VAL A 88 -19.36 -0.86 27.02
N ARG A 89 -20.58 -1.00 26.50
CA ARG A 89 -21.62 -1.89 27.03
C ARG A 89 -21.69 -3.14 26.16
N GLY A 90 -21.64 -4.32 26.78
CA GLY A 90 -21.60 -5.62 26.10
C GLY A 90 -20.19 -6.20 25.99
N ASN A 91 -19.99 -7.13 25.05
CA ASN A 91 -18.71 -7.80 24.84
C ASN A 91 -17.69 -6.85 24.17
N SER A 92 -16.63 -6.44 24.88
CA SER A 92 -15.60 -5.55 24.33
C SER A 92 -14.81 -6.15 23.15
N ALA A 93 -14.82 -7.48 23.02
CA ALA A 93 -14.21 -8.20 21.90
C ALA A 93 -15.20 -8.52 20.78
N ALA A 94 -16.43 -7.97 20.84
CA ALA A 94 -17.42 -8.17 19.80
C ALA A 94 -16.92 -7.65 18.44
N PRO A 95 -17.16 -8.38 17.34
CA PRO A 95 -16.69 -7.99 16.00
C PRO A 95 -17.36 -6.74 15.46
N VAL A 96 -18.50 -6.32 16.03
CA VAL A 96 -19.25 -5.14 15.59
C VAL A 96 -19.37 -4.15 16.76
N THR A 97 -19.01 -2.89 16.50
CA THR A 97 -19.12 -1.78 17.47
C THR A 97 -20.18 -0.79 16.99
N ILE A 98 -21.18 -0.52 17.82
CA ILE A 98 -22.22 0.49 17.61
C ILE A 98 -21.82 1.75 18.39
N VAL A 99 -21.79 2.89 17.71
CA VAL A 99 -21.56 4.21 18.35
C VAL A 99 -22.85 5.00 18.32
N GLU A 100 -23.47 5.19 19.48
CA GLU A 100 -24.72 5.94 19.63
C GLU A 100 -24.43 7.36 20.10
N TYR A 101 -24.83 8.36 19.31
CA TYR A 101 -24.83 9.77 19.70
C TYR A 101 -26.20 10.12 20.28
N THR A 102 -26.25 10.57 21.52
CA THR A 102 -27.51 10.77 22.24
C THR A 102 -27.48 12.00 23.15
N ASP A 103 -28.67 12.57 23.36
CA ASP A 103 -28.94 13.68 24.28
C ASP A 103 -30.11 13.28 25.19
N PHE A 104 -29.98 13.56 26.49
CA PHE A 104 -31.02 13.32 27.49
C PHE A 104 -32.27 14.21 27.29
N GLN A 105 -32.13 15.35 26.61
CA GLN A 105 -33.21 16.29 26.33
C GLN A 105 -33.96 15.94 25.04
N CYS A 106 -33.46 15.02 24.21
CA CYS A 106 -34.09 14.67 22.94
C CYS A 106 -35.16 13.58 23.11
N PRO A 107 -36.44 13.84 22.82
CA PRO A 107 -37.51 12.86 22.98
C PRO A 107 -37.40 11.66 22.02
N TYR A 108 -36.79 11.85 20.85
CA TYR A 108 -36.56 10.76 19.89
C TYR A 108 -35.43 9.82 20.34
N CYS A 109 -34.41 10.34 21.02
CA CYS A 109 -33.32 9.53 21.58
C CYS A 109 -33.83 8.52 22.61
N SER A 110 -34.85 8.88 23.41
CA SER A 110 -35.51 7.95 24.35
C SER A 110 -36.16 6.75 23.64
N ASN A 111 -36.77 6.97 22.48
CA ASN A 111 -37.32 5.88 21.67
C ASN A 111 -36.20 5.04 21.03
N GLY A 112 -35.14 5.66 20.54
CA GLY A 112 -33.96 4.98 20.01
C GLY A 112 -33.29 4.03 21.02
N ALA A 113 -33.20 4.45 22.29
CA ALA A 113 -32.63 3.65 23.37
C ALA A 113 -33.35 2.31 23.58
N LYS A 114 -34.68 2.26 23.36
CA LYS A 114 -35.46 1.00 23.44
C LYS A 114 -35.07 0.04 22.32
N THR A 115 -34.91 0.55 21.10
CA THR A 115 -34.50 -0.23 19.93
C THR A 115 -33.07 -0.76 20.10
N ILE A 116 -32.15 0.07 20.55
CA ILE A 116 -30.76 -0.33 20.85
C ILE A 116 -30.75 -1.41 21.93
N SER A 117 -31.54 -1.26 23.00
CA SER A 117 -31.62 -2.26 24.08
C SER A 117 -32.10 -3.62 23.57
N ALA A 118 -33.15 -3.65 22.74
CA ALA A 118 -33.63 -4.88 22.11
C ALA A 118 -32.59 -5.51 21.17
N MET A 119 -31.80 -4.69 20.46
CA MET A 119 -30.71 -5.16 19.61
C MET A 119 -29.56 -5.77 20.43
N MET A 120 -29.20 -5.14 21.55
CA MET A 120 -28.18 -5.65 22.47
C MET A 120 -28.58 -6.99 23.09
N GLU A 121 -29.86 -7.18 23.43
CA GLU A 121 -30.36 -8.48 23.92
C GLU A 121 -30.31 -9.56 22.82
N LYS A 122 -30.70 -9.21 21.60
CA LYS A 122 -30.75 -10.17 20.48
C LYS A 122 -29.35 -10.58 19.97
N TYR A 123 -28.36 -9.71 20.10
CA TYR A 123 -27.02 -9.88 19.51
C TYR A 123 -25.88 -9.78 20.53
N ALA A 124 -26.14 -10.01 21.82
CA ALA A 124 -25.27 -9.74 22.96
C ALA A 124 -23.76 -9.96 22.75
N ASP A 125 -23.35 -11.14 22.26
CA ASP A 125 -21.92 -11.48 22.10
C ASP A 125 -21.29 -10.94 20.81
N LYS A 126 -22.13 -10.50 19.87
CA LYS A 126 -21.75 -10.07 18.52
C LYS A 126 -21.65 -8.56 18.37
N VAL A 127 -22.28 -7.81 19.26
CA VAL A 127 -22.28 -6.35 19.23
C VAL A 127 -21.78 -5.77 20.54
N ASN A 128 -21.08 -4.66 20.44
CA ASN A 128 -20.79 -3.79 21.58
C ASN A 128 -21.34 -2.40 21.31
N LEU A 129 -21.67 -1.67 22.37
CA LEU A 129 -22.26 -0.34 22.28
C LEU A 129 -21.38 0.68 23.02
N THR A 130 -21.04 1.76 22.34
CA THR A 130 -20.41 2.95 22.93
C THR A 130 -21.37 4.13 22.81
N VAL A 131 -21.65 4.81 23.91
CA VAL A 131 -22.52 6.00 23.93
C VAL A 131 -21.67 7.27 23.94
N ARG A 132 -22.05 8.26 23.14
CA ARG A 132 -21.46 9.61 23.07
C ARG A 132 -22.54 10.64 23.34
N HIS A 133 -22.28 11.51 24.32
CA HIS A 133 -23.18 12.61 24.61
C HIS A 133 -23.00 13.72 23.57
N TYR A 134 -24.08 14.12 22.91
CA TYR A 134 -24.09 15.18 21.90
C TYR A 134 -25.21 16.18 22.21
N PRO A 135 -24.94 17.20 23.06
CA PRO A 135 -25.96 18.14 23.49
C PRO A 135 -26.53 18.94 22.31
N LEU A 136 -27.83 19.16 22.32
CA LEU A 136 -28.54 20.04 21.40
C LEU A 136 -28.11 21.50 21.67
N PRO A 137 -27.91 22.32 20.62
CA PRO A 137 -27.57 23.74 20.76
C PRO A 137 -28.74 24.59 21.27
#